data_AF-A0A9W7QCT7-F1
#
_entry.id   AF-A0A9W7QCT7-F1
#
_cell.length_a   1.000
_cell.length_b   1.000
_cell.length_c   1.000
_cell.angle_alpha   90.00
_cell.angle_beta   90.00
_cell.angle_gamma   90.00
#
_symmetry.space_group_name_H-M   'P 1'
#
loop_
_entity.id
_entity.type
_entity.pdbx_description
1 polymer ?
#
loop_
_entity_poly.entity_id
_entity_poly.type
_entity_poly.pdbx_seq_one_letter_code
_entity_poly.pdbx_strand_id
1 'polypeptide(L)' 'MKINKKFEPLIFNIFMILGISSIISFVMVSMNVGYTALFLKSWMKTWGITFVLAFLASKLLPFVVKRIMKIFTFVENDA' A
#
# COMPACT_ATOMS: atom_id res chain seq x y z
N MET A 1 27.94 -2.72 0.00
CA MET A 1 27.60 -1.27 0.02
C MET A 1 27.68 -0.77 1.46
N LYS A 2 28.39 0.32 1.74
CA LYS A 2 28.43 0.96 3.07
C LYS A 2 27.35 2.05 3.10
N ILE A 3 26.24 1.79 3.78
CA ILE A 3 25.14 2.74 3.95
C ILE A 3 25.18 3.26 5.39
N ASN A 4 24.95 4.56 5.59
CA ASN A 4 24.96 5.18 6.90
C ASN A 4 23.81 4.63 7.76
N LYS A 5 24.11 4.22 9.01
CA LYS A 5 23.22 3.47 9.91
C LYS A 5 21.89 4.18 10.20
N LYS A 6 21.85 5.51 10.04
CA LYS A 6 20.64 6.34 10.15
C LYS A 6 19.53 5.95 9.15
N PHE A 7 19.88 5.39 8.00
CA PHE A 7 18.92 4.98 6.97
C PHE A 7 18.54 3.50 7.06
N GLU A 8 19.22 2.71 7.90
CA GLU A 8 18.93 1.30 8.10
C GLU A 8 17.45 1.03 8.42
N PRO A 9 16.81 1.71 9.39
CA PRO A 9 15.39 1.46 9.68
C PRO A 9 14.45 1.91 8.55
N LEU A 10 14.81 2.96 7.80
CA LEU A 10 14.01 3.43 6.67
C LEU A 10 14.05 2.42 5.52
N ILE A 11 15.25 1.95 5.17
CA ILE A 11 15.44 0.96 4.10
C ILE A 11 14.77 -0.35 4.51
N PHE A 12 14.95 -0.80 5.75
CA PHE A 12 14.29 -1.99 6.27
C PHE A 12 12.77 -1.89 6.12
N ASN A 13 12.16 -0.79 6.57
CA ASN A 13 10.72 -0.62 6.46
C ASN A 13 10.23 -0.58 5.01
N ILE A 14 10.95 0.09 4.11
CA ILE A 14 10.61 0.11 2.68
C ILE A 14 10.62 -1.30 2.10
N PHE A 15 11.69 -2.08 2.35
CA PHE A 15 11.80 -3.45 1.88
C PHE A 15 10.75 -4.37 2.50
N MET A 16 10.45 -4.21 3.79
CA MET A 16 9.40 -4.98 4.46
C MET A 16 8.02 -4.72 3.84
N ILE A 17 7.63 -3.45 3.66
CA ILE A 17 6.33 -3.09 3.07
C ILE A 17 6.25 -3.56 1.60
N LEU A 18 7.34 -3.40 0.85
CA LEU A 18 7.41 -3.85 -0.54
C LEU A 18 7.35 -5.39 -0.65
N GLY A 19 8.04 -6.11 0.23
CA GLY A 19 8.00 -7.57 0.29
C GLY A 19 6.61 -8.10 0.65
N ILE A 20 6.00 -7.60 1.72
CA ILE A 20 4.67 -8.05 2.16
C ILE A 20 3.62 -7.75 1.08
N SER A 21 3.62 -6.55 0.50
CA SER A 21 2.64 -6.17 -0.54
C SER A 21 2.79 -6.99 -1.82
N SER A 22 4.01 -7.30 -2.24
CA SER A 22 4.28 -8.13 -3.42
C SER A 22 3.85 -9.59 -3.21
N ILE A 23 4.14 -10.18 -2.05
CA ILE A 23 3.76 -11.55 -1.72
C ILE A 23 2.22 -11.70 -1.68
N ILE A 24 1.52 -10.82 -0.98
CA ILE A 24 0.04 -10.88 -0.89
C ILE A 24 -0.59 -10.75 -2.28
N SER A 25 -0.11 -9.78 -3.07
CA SER A 25 -0.61 -9.59 -4.43
C SER A 25 -0.31 -10.79 -5.33
N PHE A 26 0.88 -11.39 -5.19
CA PHE A 26 1.28 -12.55 -5.97
C PHE A 26 0.38 -13.76 -5.71
N VAL A 27 0.11 -14.05 -4.43
CA VAL A 27 -0.79 -15.13 -4.02
C VAL A 27 -2.22 -14.87 -4.51
N MET A 28 -2.71 -13.64 -4.40
CA MET A 28 -4.07 -13.32 -4.83
C MET A 28 -4.25 -13.49 -6.35
N VAL A 29 -3.28 -13.04 -7.15
CA VAL A 29 -3.33 -13.17 -8.61
C VAL A 29 -3.09 -14.62 -9.03
N SER A 30 -2.25 -15.38 -8.32
CA SER A 30 -2.01 -16.79 -8.64
C SER A 30 -3.25 -17.64 -8.43
N MET A 31 -4.03 -17.34 -7.38
CA MET A 31 -5.32 -17.97 -7.11
C MET A 31 -6.40 -17.57 -8.12
N ASN A 32 -6.43 -16.31 -8.59
CA ASN A 32 -7.49 -15.81 -9.48
C ASN A 32 -7.27 -16.08 -10.97
N VAL A 33 -6.03 -16.01 -11.45
CA VAL A 33 -5.72 -16.02 -12.89
C VAL A 33 -5.11 -17.35 -13.35
N GLY A 34 -4.54 -18.13 -12.42
CA GLY A 34 -3.76 -19.32 -12.74
C GLY A 34 -2.41 -19.01 -13.40
N TYR A 35 -1.53 -20.02 -13.47
CA TYR A 35 -0.16 -19.88 -14.00
C TYR A 35 -0.13 -19.95 -15.54
N THR A 36 -0.63 -18.91 -16.20
CA THR A 36 -0.51 -18.74 -17.66
C THR A 36 0.77 -17.99 -18.06
N ALA A 37 1.19 -18.04 -19.32
CA ALA A 37 2.38 -17.30 -19.79
C ALA A 37 2.28 -15.77 -19.59
N LEU A 38 1.05 -15.24 -19.44
CA LEU A 38 0.75 -13.84 -19.17
C LEU A 38 0.69 -13.51 -17.67
N PHE A 39 0.70 -14.50 -16.78
CA PHE A 39 0.54 -14.35 -15.34
C PHE A 39 1.52 -13.35 -14.76
N LEU A 40 2.82 -13.57 -14.96
CA LEU A 40 3.86 -12.75 -14.36
C LEU A 40 3.85 -11.31 -14.91
N LYS A 41 3.55 -11.17 -16.20
CA LYS A 41 3.40 -9.86 -16.87
C LYS A 41 2.18 -9.10 -16.35
N SER A 42 1.05 -9.78 -16.20
CA SER A 42 -0.20 -9.21 -15.69
C SER A 42 -0.08 -8.83 -14.21
N TRP A 43 0.52 -9.72 -13.41
CA TRP A 43 0.79 -9.47 -12.00
C TRP A 43 1.67 -8.24 -11.81
N MET A 44 2.84 -8.19 -12.44
CA MET A 44 3.79 -7.09 -12.25
C MET A 44 3.22 -5.74 -12.73
N LYS A 45 2.44 -5.74 -13.82
CA LYS A 45 1.73 -4.54 -14.31
C LYS A 45 0.65 -4.09 -13.32
N THR A 46 -0.21 -5.00 -12.89
CA THR A 46 -1.34 -4.70 -12.00
C THR A 46 -0.86 -4.29 -10.61
N TRP A 47 0.11 -5.02 -10.05
CA TRP A 47 0.73 -4.71 -8.76
C TRP A 47 1.38 -3.32 -8.77
N GLY A 48 2.18 -3.01 -9.79
CA GLY A 48 2.85 -1.71 -9.91
C GLY A 48 1.85 -0.54 -10.01
N ILE A 49 0.81 -0.68 -10.84
CA ILE A 49 -0.24 0.35 -10.97
C ILE A 49 -0.96 0.54 -9.63
N THR A 50 -1.41 -0.54 -8.99
CA THR A 50 -2.12 -0.49 -7.70
C THR A 50 -1.25 0.09 -6.60
N PHE A 51 0.04 -0.25 -6.56
CA PHE A 51 0.97 0.29 -5.57
C PHE A 51 1.12 1.81 -5.67
N VAL A 52 1.31 2.34 -6.88
CA VAL A 52 1.40 3.79 -7.13
C VAL A 52 0.07 4.48 -6.78
N LEU A 53 -1.05 3.88 -7.18
CA LEU A 53 -2.38 4.41 -6.88
C LEU A 53 -2.65 4.44 -5.37
N ALA A 54 -2.30 3.39 -4.64
CA ALA A 54 -2.41 3.31 -3.18
C ALA A 54 -1.53 4.34 -2.48
N PHE A 55 -0.31 4.59 -3.00
CA PHE A 55 0.59 5.61 -2.46
C PHE A 55 0.05 7.04 -2.67
N LEU A 56 -0.55 7.33 -3.83
CA LEU A 56 -1.20 8.60 -4.08
C LEU A 56 -2.46 8.76 -3.23
N ALA A 57 -3.26 7.69 -3.16
CA ALA A 57 -4.47 7.61 -2.35
C ALA A 57 -4.17 7.83 -0.86
N SER A 58 -3.11 7.24 -0.31
CA SER A 58 -2.76 7.42 1.11
C SER A 58 -2.43 8.87 1.49
N LYS A 59 -2.00 9.69 0.52
CA LYS A 59 -1.81 11.14 0.72
C LYS A 59 -3.08 11.94 0.53
N LEU A 60 -3.92 11.56 -0.45
CA LEU A 60 -5.12 12.31 -0.80
C LEU A 60 -6.31 11.99 0.12
N LEU A 61 -6.49 10.73 0.50
CA LEU A 61 -7.60 10.26 1.34
C LEU A 61 -7.67 10.97 2.69
N PRO A 62 -6.58 11.15 3.45
CA PRO A 62 -6.65 11.85 4.74
C PRO A 62 -7.21 13.27 4.59
N PHE A 63 -6.93 13.96 3.47
CA PHE A 63 -7.49 15.28 3.21
C PHE A 63 -9.00 15.23 2.98
N VAL A 64 -9.47 14.28 2.17
CA VAL A 64 -10.89 14.06 1.89
C VAL A 64 -11.64 13.62 3.15
N VAL A 65 -11.10 12.63 3.86
CA VAL A 65 -11.67 12.10 5.10
C VAL A 65 -11.73 13.18 6.18
N LYS A 66 -10.68 14.01 6.34
CA LYS A 66 -10.73 15.16 7.27
C LYS A 66 -11.81 16.16 6.91
N ARG A 67 -12.10 16.40 5.62
CA ARG A 67 -13.22 17.26 5.21
C ARG A 67 -14.56 16.63 5.56
N ILE A 68 -14.73 15.33 5.32
CA ILE A 68 -15.96 14.60 5.66
C ILE A 68 -16.17 14.58 7.18
N MET A 69 -15.12 14.35 7.97
CA MET A 69 -15.20 14.35 9.44
C MET A 69 -15.65 15.70 10.02
N LYS A 70 -15.47 16.83 9.34
CA LYS A 70 -16.01 18.13 9.78
C LYS A 70 -17.54 18.22 9.76
N ILE A 71 -18.20 17.33 9.03
CA ILE A 71 -19.67 17.25 8.99
C ILE A 71 -20.19 16.62 10.28
N PHE A 72 -19.42 15.72 10.89
CA PHE A 72 -19.79 15.05 12.12
C PHE A 72 -19.39 15.91 13.31
N THR A 73 -20.37 16.40 14.06
CA THR A 73 -20.14 17.01 15.38
C THR A 73 -20.00 15.88 16.38
N PHE A 74 -18.76 15.56 16.75
CA PHE A 74 -18.51 14.63 17.84
C PHE A 74 -18.88 15.34 19.15
N VAL A 75 -20.06 15.04 19.68
CA VAL A 75 -20.46 15.42 21.04
C VAL A 75 -19.94 14.33 21.95
N GLU A 76 -18.87 14.61 22.67
CA GLU A 76 -18.43 13.78 23.78
C GLU A 76 -19.45 14.01 24.91
N ASN A 77 -20.26 12.99 25.21
CA ASN A 77 -21.19 13.05 26.32
C ASN A 77 -20.37 12.74 27.57
N ASP A 78 -19.84 13.79 28.21
CA ASP A 78 -19.21 13.70 29.52
C ASP A 78 -20.27 13.20 30.52
N ALA A 79 -20.21 11.90 30.82
CA ALA A 79 -21.03 11.22 31.82
C ALA A 79 -20.32 11.20 33.18
#